data_AF-G0W4E2-F1
#
_entry.id   AF-G0W4E2-F1
#
_cell.length_a   1.000
_cell.length_b   1.000
_cell.length_c   1.000
_cell.angle_alpha   90.00
_cell.angle_beta   90.00
_cell.angle_gamma   90.00
#
_symmetry.space_group_name_H-M   'P 1'
#
loop_
_entity.id
_entity.type
_entity.pdbx_description
1 polymer ?
#
loop_
_entity_poly.entity_id
_entity_poly.type
_entity_poly.pdbx_seq_one_letter_code
_entity_poly.pdbx_strand_id
1 'polypeptide(L)'
;MAKKNKSKGNNSNINQNRNNRDLRTDPEKQTINPIFGQAPAFAINDSLVDPQVVAYLRDVRQEALRTTVTRIPEQKKVKPIVTASMYDDDEKIADNTPLRSRYESDVTQMSATMSVFPDKLIQFRQNMEQCIEWFKTARNSLIQNGYRYDDTTLNLLVYYFKKYLEERNDQDDYVKHLAEVLQHHFVENEDDSLIIDNEWAERTLAKIREGEVRTIDDIKKFISGNSYEPYGFSQWYEYLLTTEPTHSCFCSVINGRNIWILVQYYQQGLLEKIYSNDQNSDRLNVWLLYILFHLPNNITANSTSLLRDLGKKCQNIILRNVSNAGGPEPSDVNSGLLVFTNELNNLSIPQPPEYPFTIVDLTLIVISELYGQKDLINWETVYCASKQDK
;
A
#
# COMPACT_ATOMS: atom_id res chain seq x y z
N MET A 1 -67.76 36.64 16.17
CA MET A 1 -69.21 36.35 16.09
C MET A 1 -69.44 35.66 14.76
N ALA A 2 -70.02 34.46 14.58
CA ALA A 2 -70.80 33.58 15.41
C ALA A 2 -70.60 32.11 14.95
N LYS A 3 -70.81 31.18 15.87
CA LYS A 3 -70.84 29.72 15.70
C LYS A 3 -71.99 29.27 14.77
N LYS A 4 -71.83 28.14 14.07
CA LYS A 4 -72.87 27.08 14.06
C LYS A 4 -72.36 25.72 13.53
N ASN A 5 -72.38 24.76 14.45
CA ASN A 5 -72.43 23.32 14.21
C ASN A 5 -73.81 22.88 13.67
N LYS A 6 -73.85 21.79 12.89
CA LYS A 6 -74.83 20.66 12.90
C LYS A 6 -74.44 19.72 11.75
N SER A 7 -73.98 18.49 11.96
CA SER A 7 -74.53 17.30 12.64
C SER A 7 -75.64 16.58 11.88
N LYS A 8 -75.34 15.30 11.60
CA LYS A 8 -76.17 14.09 11.48
C LYS A 8 -76.84 13.75 10.14
N GLY A 9 -76.49 12.55 9.68
CA GLY A 9 -77.25 11.69 8.78
C GLY A 9 -76.71 10.26 8.83
N ASN A 10 -77.09 9.51 9.86
CA ASN A 10 -76.92 8.05 9.92
C ASN A 10 -77.80 7.38 8.88
N ASN A 11 -77.27 6.39 8.16
CA ASN A 11 -78.07 5.27 7.66
C ASN A 11 -77.19 4.01 7.60
N SER A 12 -77.31 3.22 8.66
CA SER A 12 -76.97 1.80 8.70
C SER A 12 -78.11 1.00 8.05
N ASN A 13 -77.82 0.18 7.03
CA ASN A 13 -78.06 -1.27 7.12
C ASN A 13 -77.83 -2.04 5.82
N ILE A 14 -77.11 -3.17 6.00
CA ILE A 14 -77.32 -4.48 5.38
C ILE A 14 -76.92 -4.62 3.90
N ASN A 15 -75.72 -5.15 3.66
CA ASN A 15 -75.60 -6.48 3.07
C ASN A 15 -74.24 -7.11 3.37
N GLN A 16 -74.30 -8.19 4.14
CA GLN A 16 -73.22 -9.13 4.39
C GLN A 16 -72.91 -9.94 3.12
N ASN A 17 -71.73 -10.58 3.14
CA ASN A 17 -71.24 -11.63 2.25
C ASN A 17 -70.61 -11.20 0.92
N ARG A 18 -69.29 -10.97 0.98
CA ARG A 18 -68.33 -11.65 0.10
C ARG A 18 -66.94 -11.71 0.75
N ASN A 19 -66.72 -12.87 1.35
CA ASN A 19 -65.47 -13.55 1.72
C ASN A 19 -64.14 -12.92 1.25
N ASN A 20 -63.33 -12.55 2.25
CA ASN A 20 -61.97 -13.05 2.49
C ASN A 20 -61.07 -13.26 1.27
N ARG A 21 -60.31 -12.23 0.92
CA ARG A 21 -58.96 -12.30 0.34
C ARG A 21 -58.40 -10.87 0.30
N ASP A 22 -57.83 -10.40 1.39
CA ASP A 22 -56.86 -9.29 1.41
C ASP A 22 -56.25 -9.16 2.81
N LEU A 23 -55.22 -9.97 3.05
CA LEU A 23 -54.15 -9.66 4.00
C LEU A 23 -52.90 -9.44 3.14
N ARG A 24 -52.89 -8.34 2.41
CA ARG A 24 -51.64 -7.75 1.92
C ARG A 24 -51.10 -6.92 3.06
N THR A 25 -50.12 -7.46 3.76
CA THR A 25 -49.19 -6.68 4.58
C THR A 25 -48.68 -5.51 3.75
N ASP A 26 -48.84 -4.30 4.26
CA ASP A 26 -48.28 -3.09 3.66
C ASP A 26 -46.78 -3.31 3.41
N PRO A 27 -46.23 -2.97 2.22
CA PRO A 27 -44.80 -3.03 2.02
C PRO A 27 -44.14 -2.01 2.95
N GLU A 28 -43.37 -2.50 3.91
CA GLU A 28 -42.54 -1.68 4.80
C GLU A 28 -41.72 -0.71 3.96
N LYS A 29 -42.07 0.59 4.02
CA LYS A 29 -41.39 1.64 3.28
C LYS A 29 -39.96 1.74 3.79
N GLN A 30 -39.01 1.25 3.02
CA GLN A 30 -37.60 1.41 3.31
C GLN A 30 -37.21 2.89 3.15
N THR A 31 -36.73 3.50 4.22
CA THR A 31 -36.26 4.88 4.21
C THR A 31 -34.96 4.98 3.42
N ILE A 32 -34.88 5.97 2.52
CA ILE A 32 -33.67 6.28 1.75
C ILE A 32 -32.51 6.54 2.71
N ASN A 33 -31.36 5.93 2.44
CA ASN A 33 -30.17 6.15 3.25
C ASN A 33 -29.60 7.56 2.95
N PRO A 34 -29.56 8.49 3.92
CA PRO A 34 -29.11 9.85 3.67
C PRO A 34 -27.62 9.96 3.32
N ILE A 35 -26.81 8.94 3.61
CA ILE A 35 -25.37 8.94 3.36
C ILE A 35 -25.05 8.54 1.91
N PHE A 36 -25.78 7.56 1.36
CA PHE A 36 -25.53 7.03 0.01
C PHE A 36 -26.58 7.47 -1.01
N GLY A 37 -27.64 8.18 -0.58
CA GLY A 37 -28.70 8.69 -1.46
C GLY A 37 -29.56 7.61 -2.13
N GLN A 38 -29.43 6.35 -1.71
CA GLN A 38 -30.09 5.20 -2.32
C GLN A 38 -31.00 4.51 -1.29
N ALA A 39 -32.13 3.99 -1.77
CA ALA A 39 -32.93 3.05 -0.98
C ALA A 39 -32.15 1.73 -0.83
N PRO A 40 -32.21 1.06 0.33
CA PRO A 40 -31.58 -0.23 0.50
C PRO A 40 -32.09 -1.22 -0.56
N ALA A 41 -31.19 -2.04 -1.12
CA ALA A 41 -31.59 -3.10 -2.06
C ALA A 41 -32.31 -4.27 -1.37
N PHE A 42 -32.12 -4.41 -0.04
CA PHE A 42 -32.64 -5.51 0.77
C PHE A 42 -33.43 -4.98 1.96
N ALA A 43 -34.55 -5.64 2.27
CA ALA A 43 -35.36 -5.36 3.46
C ALA A 43 -34.68 -5.94 4.70
N ILE A 44 -33.64 -5.27 5.20
CA ILE A 44 -32.84 -5.73 6.34
C ILE A 44 -33.67 -5.89 7.64
N ASN A 45 -34.86 -5.27 7.69
CA ASN A 45 -35.78 -5.35 8.82
C ASN A 45 -36.83 -6.47 8.69
N ASP A 46 -36.86 -7.19 7.56
CA ASP A 46 -37.80 -8.29 7.37
C ASP A 46 -37.38 -9.49 8.21
N SER A 47 -38.32 -9.99 9.03
CA SER A 47 -38.18 -11.16 9.89
C SER A 47 -37.79 -12.45 9.15
N LEU A 48 -37.98 -12.50 7.83
CA LEU A 48 -37.63 -13.64 6.99
C LEU A 48 -36.18 -13.60 6.47
N VAL A 49 -35.43 -12.52 6.70
CA VAL A 49 -34.04 -12.40 6.27
C VAL A 49 -33.12 -13.09 7.27
N ASP A 50 -32.21 -13.92 6.74
CA ASP A 50 -31.21 -14.64 7.54
C ASP A 50 -30.36 -13.65 8.37
N PRO A 51 -30.31 -13.82 9.72
CA PRO A 51 -29.48 -12.99 10.59
C PRO A 51 -28.00 -12.92 10.19
N GLN A 52 -27.45 -13.96 9.56
CA GLN A 52 -26.06 -13.97 9.09
C GLN A 52 -25.85 -13.03 7.90
N VAL A 53 -26.83 -12.93 7.00
CA VAL A 53 -26.80 -11.98 5.88
C VAL A 53 -26.89 -10.54 6.39
N VAL A 54 -27.71 -10.31 7.42
CA VAL A 54 -27.79 -8.99 8.08
C VAL A 54 -26.45 -8.60 8.72
N ALA A 55 -25.76 -9.54 9.37
CA ALA A 55 -24.44 -9.30 9.96
C ALA A 55 -23.41 -8.95 8.88
N TYR A 56 -23.32 -9.75 7.82
CA TYR A 56 -22.43 -9.50 6.68
C TYR A 56 -22.67 -8.12 6.04
N LEU A 57 -23.94 -7.76 5.78
CA LEU A 57 -24.29 -6.47 5.19
C LEU A 57 -23.96 -5.29 6.12
N ARG A 58 -24.01 -5.48 7.45
CA ARG A 58 -23.53 -4.47 8.41
C ARG A 58 -22.03 -4.31 8.34
N ASP A 59 -21.27 -5.39 8.22
CA ASP A 59 -19.81 -5.34 8.11
C ASP A 59 -19.38 -4.66 6.81
N VAL A 60 -19.99 -5.02 5.68
CA VAL A 60 -19.78 -4.35 4.37
C VAL A 60 -20.10 -2.86 4.47
N ARG A 61 -21.18 -2.49 5.16
CA ARG A 61 -21.54 -1.08 5.36
C ARG A 61 -20.50 -0.34 6.21
N GLN A 62 -20.01 -0.94 7.29
CA GLN A 62 -18.97 -0.32 8.12
C GLN A 62 -17.67 -0.13 7.33
N GLU A 63 -17.31 -1.11 6.51
CA GLU A 63 -16.15 -1.04 5.63
C GLU A 63 -16.29 0.07 4.58
N ALA A 64 -17.47 0.19 3.95
CA ALA A 64 -17.78 1.26 3.01
C ALA A 64 -17.74 2.65 3.67
N LEU A 65 -18.26 2.80 4.89
CA LEU A 65 -18.21 4.07 5.62
C LEU A 65 -16.78 4.45 5.99
N ARG A 66 -15.93 3.49 6.38
CA ARG A 66 -14.52 3.73 6.68
C ARG A 66 -13.73 4.17 5.46
N THR A 67 -14.02 3.62 4.28
CA THR A 67 -13.33 3.94 3.02
C THR A 67 -13.80 5.27 2.40
N THR A 68 -15.05 5.69 2.64
CA THR A 68 -15.63 6.90 2.02
C THR A 68 -15.22 8.21 2.72
N VAL A 69 -14.78 8.18 3.99
CA VAL A 69 -14.35 9.38 4.74
C VAL A 69 -12.87 9.73 4.50
N THR A 70 -12.47 9.76 3.23
CA THR A 70 -11.30 10.54 2.80
C THR A 70 -11.83 11.62 1.88
N ARG A 71 -11.66 12.90 2.25
CA ARG A 71 -12.02 14.04 1.39
C ARG A 71 -11.45 13.77 0.01
N ILE A 72 -12.31 13.60 -0.99
CA ILE A 72 -11.90 13.60 -2.39
C ILE A 72 -11.60 15.07 -2.72
N PRO A 73 -10.33 15.53 -2.80
CA PRO A 73 -10.09 16.86 -3.35
C PRO A 73 -10.60 16.87 -4.78
N GLU A 74 -11.27 17.94 -5.19
CA GLU A 74 -11.74 18.14 -6.55
C GLU A 74 -10.56 17.96 -7.52
N GLN A 75 -10.47 16.79 -8.16
CA GLN A 75 -9.47 16.54 -9.18
C GLN A 75 -9.86 17.40 -10.40
N LYS A 76 -9.04 18.41 -10.70
CA LYS A 76 -9.04 19.04 -12.02
C LYS A 76 -8.95 17.94 -13.05
N LYS A 77 -9.95 17.84 -13.92
CA LYS A 77 -10.04 16.89 -15.03
C LYS A 77 -8.77 16.99 -15.89
N VAL A 78 -7.79 16.13 -15.62
CA VAL A 78 -6.71 15.87 -16.56
C VAL A 78 -7.34 15.05 -17.67
N LYS A 79 -7.27 15.57 -18.91
CA LYS A 79 -7.81 14.90 -20.09
C LYS A 79 -7.17 13.51 -20.21
N PRO A 80 -7.93 12.44 -20.45
CA PRO A 80 -7.36 11.14 -20.71
C PRO A 80 -6.54 11.22 -22.01
N ILE A 81 -5.27 10.82 -21.95
CA ILE A 81 -4.49 10.49 -23.14
C ILE A 81 -5.06 9.17 -23.63
N VAL A 82 -5.92 9.25 -24.65
CA VAL A 82 -6.45 8.12 -25.39
C VAL A 82 -5.32 7.61 -26.29
N THR A 83 -4.65 6.52 -25.90
CA THR A 83 -3.93 5.70 -26.88
C THR A 83 -4.96 4.87 -27.63
N ALA A 84 -5.35 5.37 -28.80
CA ALA A 84 -6.11 4.62 -29.78
C ALA A 84 -5.24 3.46 -30.29
N SER A 85 -5.62 2.25 -29.92
CA SER A 85 -5.27 1.00 -30.60
C SER A 85 -6.50 0.10 -30.54
N MET A 86 -7.49 0.50 -31.33
CA MET A 86 -8.63 -0.31 -31.71
C MET A 86 -8.78 -0.09 -33.22
N TYR A 87 -8.61 -1.16 -33.99
CA TYR A 87 -8.71 -1.33 -35.45
C TYR A 87 -7.44 -1.22 -36.30
N ASP A 88 -7.41 -2.09 -37.32
CA ASP A 88 -6.42 -2.42 -38.38
C ASP A 88 -5.37 -3.48 -37.96
N ASP A 89 -5.41 -4.75 -38.39
CA ASP A 89 -5.74 -5.30 -39.72
C ASP A 89 -6.43 -6.67 -39.69
N ASP A 90 -7.62 -6.74 -40.29
CA ASP A 90 -8.14 -7.95 -40.94
C ASP A 90 -7.55 -8.03 -42.35
N GLU A 91 -6.71 -9.04 -42.65
CA GLU A 91 -6.53 -9.48 -44.03
C GLU A 91 -6.55 -11.02 -44.18
N LYS A 92 -7.66 -11.46 -44.78
CA LYS A 92 -7.78 -12.46 -45.85
C LYS A 92 -7.61 -13.95 -45.50
N ILE A 93 -8.78 -14.54 -45.25
CA ILE A 93 -9.10 -15.95 -45.49
C ILE A 93 -9.13 -16.20 -47.02
N ALA A 94 -8.30 -17.13 -47.48
CA ALA A 94 -8.64 -18.09 -48.54
C ALA A 94 -7.57 -19.16 -48.61
N ASP A 95 -7.83 -20.36 -48.06
CA ASP A 95 -7.66 -21.55 -48.89
C ASP A 95 -8.43 -22.77 -48.36
N ASN A 96 -9.05 -23.44 -49.32
CA ASN A 96 -9.87 -24.63 -49.13
C ASN A 96 -8.98 -25.86 -48.89
N THR A 97 -9.16 -26.59 -47.79
CA THR A 97 -8.73 -27.99 -47.73
C THR A 97 -9.65 -28.79 -46.80
N PRO A 98 -10.21 -29.94 -47.22
CA PRO A 98 -11.21 -30.65 -46.44
C PRO A 98 -10.56 -31.49 -45.33
N LEU A 99 -10.83 -31.11 -44.08
CA LEU A 99 -10.53 -31.90 -42.88
C LEU A 99 -11.48 -33.11 -42.80
N ARG A 100 -11.02 -34.26 -43.31
CA ARG A 100 -11.63 -35.57 -43.05
C ARG A 100 -10.54 -36.56 -42.61
N SER A 101 -10.80 -37.17 -41.45
CA SER A 101 -10.17 -38.36 -40.87
C SER A 101 -8.66 -38.32 -40.61
N ARG A 102 -8.29 -38.03 -39.36
CA ARG A 102 -7.22 -38.72 -38.59
C ARG A 102 -7.13 -38.06 -37.21
N TYR A 103 -7.87 -38.56 -36.24
CA TYR A 103 -7.56 -38.44 -34.81
C TYR A 103 -8.48 -39.39 -34.03
N GLU A 104 -8.31 -40.68 -34.27
CA GLU A 104 -8.83 -41.77 -33.43
C GLU A 104 -7.78 -42.88 -33.37
N SER A 105 -6.60 -42.54 -32.84
CA SER A 105 -5.58 -43.50 -32.43
C SER A 105 -4.46 -42.77 -31.71
N ASP A 106 -4.74 -42.18 -30.54
CA ASP A 106 -3.71 -41.80 -29.54
C ASP A 106 -4.31 -41.55 -28.14
N VAL A 107 -5.42 -42.24 -27.82
CA VAL A 107 -6.02 -42.21 -26.47
C VAL A 107 -5.48 -43.37 -25.64
N THR A 108 -4.15 -43.49 -25.52
CA THR A 108 -3.55 -44.39 -24.50
C THR A 108 -2.07 -44.11 -24.16
N GLN A 109 -1.55 -42.88 -24.32
CA GLN A 109 -0.22 -42.50 -23.79
C GLN A 109 -0.13 -41.09 -23.15
N MET A 110 -1.24 -40.49 -22.72
CA MET A 110 -1.24 -39.20 -22.00
C MET A 110 -1.25 -39.32 -20.45
N SER A 111 -0.92 -40.49 -19.89
CA SER A 111 -1.01 -40.73 -18.44
C SER A 111 0.33 -40.67 -17.68
N ALA A 112 1.38 -40.03 -18.21
CA ALA A 112 2.70 -40.04 -17.55
C ALA A 112 3.53 -38.75 -17.71
N THR A 113 2.92 -37.60 -17.94
CA THR A 113 3.55 -36.30 -17.71
C THR A 113 2.68 -35.49 -16.76
N MET A 114 2.57 -35.97 -15.51
CA MET A 114 2.27 -35.06 -14.41
C MET A 114 3.36 -34.00 -14.44
N SER A 115 3.04 -32.81 -14.95
CA SER A 115 3.91 -31.64 -14.95
C SER A 115 4.38 -31.44 -13.52
N VAL A 116 5.60 -31.89 -13.21
CA VAL A 116 6.21 -31.72 -11.89
C VAL A 116 6.19 -30.22 -11.62
N PHE A 117 5.41 -29.84 -10.61
CA PHE A 117 5.24 -28.45 -10.25
C PHE A 117 6.57 -27.94 -9.68
N PRO A 118 7.09 -26.77 -10.10
CA PRO A 118 8.45 -26.39 -9.77
C PRO A 118 8.71 -26.24 -8.26
N ASP A 119 9.79 -26.85 -7.76
CA ASP A 119 10.14 -26.87 -6.33
C ASP A 119 10.23 -25.48 -5.70
N LYS A 120 10.75 -24.48 -6.43
CA LYS A 120 10.80 -23.09 -5.98
C LYS A 120 9.42 -22.52 -5.62
N LEU A 121 8.38 -22.87 -6.38
CA LEU A 121 7.02 -22.42 -6.10
C LEU A 121 6.39 -23.17 -4.93
N ILE A 122 6.76 -24.45 -4.74
CA ILE A 122 6.35 -25.24 -3.55
C ILE A 122 6.94 -24.60 -2.30
N GLN A 123 8.24 -24.33 -2.32
CA GLN A 123 8.96 -23.72 -1.20
C GLN A 123 8.45 -22.31 -0.89
N PHE A 124 8.20 -21.49 -1.93
CA PHE A 124 7.56 -20.18 -1.78
C PHE A 124 6.26 -20.30 -0.97
N ARG A 125 5.39 -21.25 -1.33
CA ARG A 125 4.10 -21.47 -0.66
C ARG A 125 4.27 -21.94 0.79
N GLN A 126 5.20 -22.86 1.04
CA GLN A 126 5.44 -23.44 2.37
C GLN A 126 5.96 -22.41 3.38
N ASN A 127 6.79 -21.47 2.93
CA ASN A 127 7.43 -20.49 3.81
C ASN A 127 6.64 -19.17 3.92
N MET A 128 5.53 -19.04 3.20
CA MET A 128 4.73 -17.80 3.11
C MET A 128 4.16 -17.37 4.48
N GLU A 129 3.71 -18.31 5.30
CA GLU A 129 3.12 -18.02 6.61
C GLU A 129 4.16 -17.41 7.58
N GLN A 130 5.35 -17.98 7.64
CA GLN A 130 6.45 -17.45 8.44
C GLN A 130 6.89 -16.08 7.93
N CYS A 131 6.93 -15.89 6.61
CA CYS A 131 7.27 -14.61 5.99
C CYS A 131 6.27 -13.51 6.36
N ILE A 132 4.97 -13.79 6.29
CA ILE A 132 3.95 -12.79 6.61
C ILE A 132 3.88 -12.48 8.11
N GLU A 133 4.13 -13.47 8.98
CA GLU A 133 4.23 -13.26 10.43
C GLU A 133 5.44 -12.38 10.78
N TRP A 134 6.60 -12.69 10.20
CA TRP A 134 7.79 -11.84 10.30
C TRP A 134 7.50 -10.42 9.83
N PHE A 135 6.90 -10.26 8.63
CA PHE A 135 6.61 -8.93 8.07
C PHE A 135 5.70 -8.11 8.99
N LYS A 136 4.64 -8.72 9.53
CA LYS A 136 3.74 -8.06 10.48
C LYS A 136 4.47 -7.62 11.74
N THR A 137 5.33 -8.48 12.27
CA THR A 137 6.13 -8.19 13.47
C THR A 137 7.11 -7.05 13.21
N ALA A 138 7.90 -7.15 12.15
CA ALA A 138 8.86 -6.12 11.74
C ALA A 138 8.16 -4.77 11.49
N ARG A 139 7.05 -4.78 10.76
CA ARG A 139 6.23 -3.60 10.50
C ARG A 139 5.72 -2.95 11.78
N ASN A 140 5.18 -3.75 12.71
CA ASN A 140 4.66 -3.23 13.97
C ASN A 140 5.78 -2.65 14.83
N SER A 141 6.92 -3.33 14.93
CA SER A 141 8.09 -2.82 15.65
C SER A 141 8.61 -1.52 15.05
N LEU A 142 8.67 -1.41 13.72
CA LEU A 142 9.06 -0.17 13.06
C LEU A 142 8.06 0.96 13.30
N ILE A 143 6.75 0.70 13.21
CA ILE A 143 5.73 1.74 13.41
C ILE A 143 5.64 2.18 14.88
N GLN A 144 5.88 1.27 15.83
CA GLN A 144 5.78 1.56 17.27
C GLN A 144 7.05 2.20 17.83
N ASN A 145 8.22 1.71 17.41
CA ASN A 145 9.50 2.10 17.97
C ASN A 145 10.31 3.00 17.02
N GLY A 146 9.87 3.15 15.77
CA GLY A 146 10.53 4.00 14.80
C GLY A 146 10.62 5.44 15.28
N TYR A 147 11.75 6.07 14.99
CA TYR A 147 11.99 7.43 15.41
C TYR A 147 11.03 8.38 14.68
N ARG A 148 10.10 8.96 15.44
CA ARG A 148 9.28 10.06 14.98
C ARG A 148 9.80 11.33 15.62
N TYR A 149 10.25 12.26 14.79
CA TYR A 149 10.51 13.63 15.22
C TYR A 149 9.16 14.32 15.50
N ASP A 150 8.59 14.08 16.68
CA ASP A 150 7.55 14.95 17.20
C ASP A 150 8.16 16.27 17.66
N ASP A 151 7.31 17.28 17.90
CA ASP A 151 7.81 18.61 18.27
C ASP A 151 8.61 18.56 19.59
N THR A 152 8.20 17.71 20.53
CA THR A 152 8.92 17.46 21.79
C THR A 152 10.35 16.97 21.56
N THR A 153 10.51 15.92 20.74
CA THR A 153 11.81 15.31 20.42
C THR A 153 12.69 16.27 19.63
N LEU A 154 12.11 17.04 18.70
CA LEU A 154 12.83 18.09 17.97
C LEU A 154 13.29 19.20 18.91
N ASN A 155 12.43 19.68 19.81
CA ASN A 155 12.79 20.69 20.81
C ASN A 155 13.94 20.19 21.68
N LEU A 156 13.90 18.92 22.08
CA LEU A 156 14.95 18.29 22.87
C LEU A 156 16.27 18.16 22.08
N LEU A 157 16.22 17.73 20.82
CA LEU A 157 17.40 17.67 19.94
C LEU A 157 18.02 19.04 19.70
N VAL A 158 17.20 20.06 19.45
CA VAL A 158 17.65 21.45 19.30
C VAL A 158 18.32 21.94 20.59
N TYR A 159 17.80 21.53 21.75
CA TYR A 159 18.39 21.87 23.04
C TYR A 159 19.77 21.24 23.26
N TYR A 160 19.94 19.95 22.97
CA TYR A 160 21.27 19.33 23.05
C TYR A 160 22.22 19.84 21.97
N PHE A 161 21.71 20.19 20.79
CA PHE A 161 22.50 20.84 19.76
C PHE A 161 22.99 22.22 20.22
N LYS A 162 22.14 22.99 20.91
CA LYS A 162 22.54 24.25 21.57
C LYS A 162 23.67 24.01 22.58
N LYS A 163 23.51 23.06 23.52
CA LYS A 163 24.55 22.72 24.51
C LYS A 163 25.88 22.38 23.83
N TYR A 164 25.83 21.55 22.79
CA TYR A 164 27.01 21.20 22.00
C TYR A 164 27.71 22.43 21.37
N LEU A 165 26.95 23.37 20.78
CA LEU A 165 27.53 24.59 20.21
C LEU A 165 28.15 25.50 21.28
N GLU A 166 27.54 25.60 22.46
CA GLU A 166 28.06 26.36 23.60
C GLU A 166 29.36 25.76 24.15
N GLU A 167 29.46 24.43 24.22
CA GLU A 167 30.65 23.71 24.70
C GLU A 167 31.84 23.79 23.73
N ARG A 168 31.57 23.91 22.43
CA ARG A 168 32.58 23.86 21.37
C ARG A 168 33.56 25.03 21.38
N ASN A 169 33.23 26.12 22.07
CA ASN A 169 34.08 27.31 22.26
C ASN A 169 34.73 27.83 20.97
N ASP A 170 34.02 27.67 19.84
CA ASP A 170 34.51 27.95 18.50
C ASP A 170 34.40 29.47 18.21
N GLN A 171 35.41 30.05 17.57
CA GLN A 171 35.41 31.49 17.25
C GLN A 171 34.62 31.83 15.98
N ASP A 172 34.08 30.83 15.30
CA ASP A 172 33.33 30.96 14.06
C ASP A 172 32.07 31.83 14.26
N ASP A 173 31.99 32.93 13.51
CA ASP A 173 30.88 33.89 13.55
C ASP A 173 29.53 33.22 13.23
N TYR A 174 29.52 32.16 12.41
CA TYR A 174 28.29 31.41 12.11
C TYR A 174 27.79 30.61 13.31
N VAL A 175 28.71 29.99 14.05
CA VAL A 175 28.38 29.23 15.27
C VAL A 175 27.84 30.18 16.34
N LYS A 176 28.43 31.38 16.47
CA LYS A 176 27.92 32.44 17.36
C LYS A 176 26.52 32.88 16.97
N HIS A 177 26.26 33.14 15.68
CA HIS A 177 24.90 33.46 15.20
C HIS A 177 23.89 32.37 15.53
N LEU A 178 24.24 31.09 15.33
CA LEU A 178 23.36 29.98 15.69
C LEU A 178 23.11 29.89 17.21
N ALA A 179 24.14 30.09 18.03
CA ALA A 179 24.00 30.14 19.48
C ALA A 179 23.10 31.30 19.93
N GLU A 180 23.18 32.47 19.28
CA GLU A 180 22.29 33.60 19.51
C GLU A 180 20.84 33.28 19.15
N VAL A 181 20.59 32.66 17.99
CA VAL A 181 19.24 32.20 17.58
C VAL A 181 18.65 31.20 18.59
N LEU A 182 19.49 30.36 19.19
CA LEU A 182 19.11 29.34 20.18
C LEU A 182 19.10 29.82 21.63
N GLN A 183 19.52 31.06 21.91
CA GLN A 183 19.78 31.55 23.27
C GLN A 183 18.55 31.42 24.18
N HIS A 184 17.37 31.67 23.63
CA HIS A 184 16.09 31.63 24.36
C HIS A 184 15.34 30.29 24.23
N HIS A 185 15.94 29.28 23.60
CA HIS A 185 15.36 27.94 23.53
C HIS A 185 15.58 27.19 24.84
N PHE A 186 14.49 26.68 25.42
CA PHE A 186 14.46 25.91 26.66
C PHE A 186 13.46 24.75 26.52
N VAL A 187 13.69 23.66 27.25
CA VAL A 187 12.82 22.48 27.25
C VAL A 187 12.41 22.18 28.68
N GLU A 188 11.15 21.80 28.89
CA GLU A 188 10.59 21.58 30.24
C GLU A 188 11.15 20.32 30.92
N ASN A 189 11.55 19.32 30.13
CA ASN A 189 12.08 18.04 30.61
C ASN A 189 13.46 17.81 30.02
N GLU A 190 14.50 18.21 30.76
CA GLU A 190 15.88 17.84 30.46
C GLU A 190 16.13 16.40 30.91
N ASP A 191 16.83 15.63 30.08
CA ASP A 191 17.27 14.27 30.42
C ASP A 191 18.80 14.22 30.40
N ASP A 192 19.41 14.37 31.57
CA ASP A 192 20.88 14.37 31.71
C ASP A 192 21.54 13.05 31.27
N SER A 193 20.77 11.99 31.01
CA SER A 193 21.29 10.74 30.47
C SER A 193 21.54 10.77 28.95
N LEU A 194 20.97 11.75 28.24
CA LEU A 194 21.12 11.88 26.79
C LEU A 194 22.39 12.65 26.44
N ILE A 195 23.19 12.04 25.57
CA ILE A 195 24.41 12.63 25.01
C ILE A 195 24.20 12.79 23.50
N ILE A 196 24.52 13.98 23.00
CA ILE A 196 24.48 14.25 21.57
C ILE A 196 25.64 13.54 20.87
N ASP A 197 25.34 12.89 19.75
CA ASP A 197 26.39 12.36 18.88
C ASP A 197 27.11 13.52 18.19
N ASN A 198 28.39 13.69 18.51
CA ASN A 198 29.25 14.72 17.94
C ASN A 198 29.32 14.62 16.41
N GLU A 199 29.38 13.41 15.83
CA GLU A 199 29.45 13.25 14.37
C GLU A 199 28.14 13.68 13.70
N TRP A 200 27.00 13.39 14.34
CA TRP A 200 25.70 13.89 13.91
C TRP A 200 25.61 15.42 14.01
N ALA A 201 26.08 16.01 15.10
CA ALA A 201 26.06 17.45 15.31
C ALA A 201 26.90 18.20 14.26
N GLU A 202 28.10 17.71 13.95
CA GLU A 202 28.95 18.26 12.89
C GLU A 202 28.29 18.21 11.51
N ARG A 203 27.72 17.05 11.15
CA ARG A 203 27.01 16.88 9.88
C ARG A 203 25.80 17.79 9.78
N THR A 204 25.08 17.98 10.89
CA THR A 204 23.93 18.87 10.98
C THR A 204 24.36 20.33 10.84
N LEU A 205 25.44 20.74 11.52
CA LEU A 205 26.02 22.07 11.38
C LEU A 205 26.45 22.36 9.94
N ALA A 206 27.09 21.41 9.28
CA ALA A 206 27.48 21.54 7.87
C ALA A 206 26.26 21.77 6.96
N LYS A 207 25.17 21.00 7.14
CA LYS A 207 23.91 21.20 6.41
C LYS A 207 23.28 22.55 6.70
N ILE A 208 23.29 22.97 7.95
CA ILE A 208 22.74 24.26 8.38
C ILE A 208 23.52 25.42 7.75
N ARG A 209 24.84 25.30 7.55
CA ARG A 209 25.67 26.32 6.88
C ARG A 209 25.32 26.53 5.41
N GLU A 210 24.78 25.52 4.74
CA GLU A 210 24.38 25.62 3.33
C GLU A 210 23.10 26.43 3.12
N GLY A 211 22.36 26.76 4.20
CA GLY A 211 21.12 27.53 4.14
C GLY A 211 21.10 28.75 5.06
N GLU A 212 20.07 29.59 4.91
CA GLU A 212 19.85 30.73 5.80
C GLU A 212 19.03 30.31 7.03
N VAL A 213 19.57 30.54 8.22
CA VAL A 213 18.87 30.31 9.49
C VAL A 213 18.55 31.63 10.17
N ARG A 214 17.25 31.86 10.41
CA ARG A 214 16.75 33.05 11.12
C ARG A 214 15.98 32.70 12.38
N THR A 215 15.41 31.50 12.43
CA THR A 215 14.54 31.06 13.52
C THR A 215 14.87 29.65 13.99
N ILE A 216 14.42 29.31 15.19
CA ILE A 216 14.52 27.95 15.75
C ILE A 216 13.79 26.94 14.83
N ASP A 217 12.66 27.34 14.23
CA ASP A 217 11.92 26.49 13.31
C ASP A 217 12.71 26.17 12.04
N ASP A 218 13.60 27.05 11.60
CA ASP A 218 14.49 26.76 10.47
C ASP A 218 15.50 25.68 10.87
N ILE A 219 16.08 25.76 12.08
CA ILE A 219 16.97 24.73 12.63
C ILE A 219 16.24 23.39 12.74
N LYS A 220 15.00 23.40 13.26
CA LYS A 220 14.16 22.20 13.31
C LYS A 220 13.97 21.59 11.93
N LYS A 221 13.73 22.40 10.89
CA LYS A 221 13.61 21.92 9.50
C LYS A 221 14.91 21.28 9.00
N PHE A 222 16.07 21.85 9.30
CA PHE A 222 17.36 21.24 8.93
C PHE A 222 17.59 19.91 9.65
N ILE A 223 17.23 19.83 10.94
CA ILE A 223 17.34 18.62 11.76
C ILE A 223 16.38 17.52 11.28
N SER A 224 15.11 17.86 11.04
CA SER A 224 14.11 16.92 10.52
C SER A 224 14.34 16.53 9.05
N GLY A 225 15.32 17.17 8.40
CA GLY A 225 15.54 17.11 6.96
C GLY A 225 14.68 18.12 6.21
N ASN A 226 15.27 18.80 5.22
CA ASN A 226 14.53 19.67 4.31
C ASN A 226 13.38 18.86 3.70
N SER A 227 12.15 19.26 4.04
CA SER A 227 10.89 18.70 3.53
C SER A 227 10.65 19.12 2.08
N TYR A 228 11.67 19.04 1.21
CA TYR A 228 11.44 19.18 -0.22
C TYR A 228 10.74 17.92 -0.69
N GLU A 229 9.43 18.03 -0.92
CA GLU A 229 8.63 17.00 -1.53
C GLU A 229 9.03 16.89 -3.02
N PRO A 230 9.64 15.76 -3.46
CA PRO A 230 10.05 15.61 -4.85
C PRO A 230 8.85 15.66 -5.78
N TYR A 231 9.01 16.31 -6.94
CA TYR A 231 7.95 16.42 -7.95
C TYR A 231 8.31 15.66 -9.23
N GLY A 232 7.47 14.69 -9.58
CA GLY A 232 7.64 13.87 -10.79
C GLY A 232 8.69 12.77 -10.66
N PHE A 233 8.77 11.92 -11.68
CA PHE A 233 9.56 10.69 -11.63
C PHE A 233 11.05 10.96 -11.43
N SER A 234 11.64 11.90 -12.16
CA SER A 234 13.10 12.13 -12.11
C SER A 234 13.58 12.56 -10.73
N GLN A 235 12.86 13.48 -10.07
CA GLN A 235 13.22 13.95 -8.74
C GLN A 235 13.00 12.89 -7.67
N TRP A 236 11.90 12.12 -7.78
CA TRP A 236 11.68 10.98 -6.89
C TRP A 236 12.76 9.92 -7.09
N TYR A 237 13.12 9.61 -8.33
CA TYR A 237 14.16 8.63 -8.62
C TYR A 237 15.50 9.06 -8.04
N GLU A 238 15.91 10.32 -8.25
CA GLU A 238 17.11 10.88 -7.62
C GLU A 238 17.05 10.80 -6.09
N TYR A 239 15.93 11.22 -5.50
CA TYR A 239 15.71 11.14 -4.05
C TYR A 239 15.88 9.71 -3.51
N LEU A 240 15.29 8.71 -4.17
CA LEU A 240 15.42 7.30 -3.77
C LEU A 240 16.89 6.83 -3.85
N LEU A 241 17.68 7.37 -4.77
CA LEU A 241 19.10 6.99 -4.91
C LEU A 241 20.00 7.69 -3.89
N THR A 242 19.74 8.96 -3.59
CA THR A 242 20.58 9.80 -2.73
C THR A 242 20.23 9.69 -1.24
N THR A 243 19.01 9.25 -0.92
CA THR A 243 18.49 9.24 0.46
C THR A 243 18.20 7.81 0.92
N GLU A 244 18.60 7.49 2.15
CA GLU A 244 18.25 6.24 2.80
C GLU A 244 16.82 6.32 3.36
N PRO A 245 15.97 5.30 3.15
CA PRO A 245 14.63 5.30 3.73
C PRO A 245 14.72 5.20 5.26
N THR A 246 13.95 6.04 5.94
CA THR A 246 13.78 5.98 7.40
C THR A 246 12.30 6.11 7.76
N HIS A 247 11.89 5.67 8.95
CA HIS A 247 10.51 5.85 9.43
C HIS A 247 10.12 7.34 9.42
N SER A 248 11.06 8.20 9.82
CA SER A 248 10.89 9.65 9.80
C SER A 248 10.57 10.19 8.40
N CYS A 249 11.21 9.71 7.33
CA CYS A 249 10.89 10.11 5.95
C CYS A 249 9.43 9.83 5.56
N PHE A 250 8.84 8.74 6.07
CA PHE A 250 7.44 8.39 5.83
C PHE A 250 6.46 9.15 6.73
N CYS A 251 6.96 9.79 7.79
CA CYS A 251 6.18 10.69 8.62
C CYS A 251 6.21 12.14 8.10
N SER A 252 7.27 12.55 7.40
CA SER A 252 7.49 13.93 6.96
C SER A 252 7.26 14.14 5.46
N VAL A 253 8.04 13.49 4.61
CA VAL A 253 8.08 13.74 3.15
C VAL A 253 7.07 12.86 2.39
N ILE A 254 6.99 11.57 2.75
CA ILE A 254 6.15 10.60 2.04
C ILE A 254 4.79 10.53 2.73
N ASN A 255 3.91 11.44 2.36
CA ASN A 255 2.52 11.42 2.81
C ASN A 255 1.72 10.27 2.15
N GLY A 256 0.47 10.10 2.60
CA GLY A 256 -0.43 9.05 2.10
C GLY A 256 -0.76 9.13 0.59
N ARG A 257 -0.51 10.25 -0.09
CA ARG A 257 -0.59 10.34 -1.55
C ARG A 257 0.71 9.88 -2.19
N ASN A 258 1.84 10.35 -1.69
CA ASN A 258 3.17 10.09 -2.25
C ASN A 258 3.55 8.61 -2.19
N ILE A 259 3.12 7.89 -1.15
CA ILE A 259 3.34 6.45 -1.07
C ILE A 259 2.77 5.72 -2.29
N TRP A 260 1.60 6.14 -2.79
CA TRP A 260 0.98 5.54 -3.98
C TRP A 260 1.66 5.95 -5.28
N ILE A 261 2.21 7.17 -5.34
CA ILE A 261 3.06 7.59 -6.47
C ILE A 261 4.29 6.71 -6.55
N LEU A 262 4.93 6.41 -5.40
CA LEU A 262 6.07 5.51 -5.35
C LEU A 262 5.69 4.09 -5.78
N VAL A 263 4.59 3.52 -5.26
CA VAL A 263 4.07 2.22 -5.72
C VAL A 263 3.87 2.21 -7.24
N GLN A 264 3.33 3.29 -7.80
CA GLN A 264 3.18 3.43 -9.24
C GLN A 264 4.52 3.44 -9.98
N TYR A 265 5.56 4.10 -9.47
CA TYR A 265 6.89 4.08 -10.09
C TYR A 265 7.54 2.68 -10.04
N TYR A 266 7.36 1.94 -8.94
CA TYR A 266 7.75 0.54 -8.88
C TYR A 266 7.00 -0.31 -9.90
N GLN A 267 5.69 -0.11 -10.00
CA GLN A 267 4.86 -0.75 -11.01
C GLN A 267 5.30 -0.36 -12.43
N GLN A 268 5.75 0.87 -12.70
CA GLN A 268 6.09 1.31 -14.06
C GLN A 268 7.48 0.88 -14.54
N GLY A 269 8.45 0.65 -13.64
CA GLY A 269 9.76 0.18 -14.08
C GLY A 269 10.83 0.00 -13.00
N LEU A 270 10.68 0.56 -11.79
CA LEU A 270 11.74 0.39 -10.77
C LEU A 270 11.88 -1.07 -10.33
N LEU A 271 10.80 -1.86 -10.37
CA LEU A 271 10.86 -3.30 -10.08
C LEU A 271 11.72 -4.08 -11.08
N GLU A 272 11.71 -3.70 -12.36
CA GLU A 272 12.54 -4.35 -13.38
C GLU A 272 14.03 -4.00 -13.20
N LYS A 273 14.34 -2.80 -12.68
CA LYS A 273 15.72 -2.41 -12.33
C LYS A 273 16.28 -3.23 -11.17
N ILE A 274 15.45 -3.49 -10.17
CA ILE A 274 15.76 -4.43 -9.08
C ILE A 274 16.08 -5.81 -9.67
N TYR A 275 15.18 -6.32 -10.50
CA TYR A 275 15.29 -7.68 -11.02
C TYR A 275 16.48 -7.87 -11.97
N SER A 276 16.79 -6.85 -12.77
CA SER A 276 17.93 -6.85 -13.69
C SER A 276 19.28 -6.67 -12.98
N ASN A 277 19.28 -6.60 -11.64
CA ASN A 277 20.44 -6.31 -10.81
C ASN A 277 21.22 -5.07 -11.27
N ASP A 278 20.49 -3.97 -11.53
CA ASP A 278 21.09 -2.67 -11.82
C ASP A 278 22.00 -2.22 -10.65
N GLN A 279 22.94 -1.30 -10.89
CA GLN A 279 23.85 -0.78 -9.86
C GLN A 279 23.12 -0.26 -8.60
N ASN A 280 21.87 0.15 -8.76
CA ASN A 280 21.04 0.72 -7.72
C ASN A 280 20.00 -0.27 -7.15
N SER A 281 20.07 -1.56 -7.50
CA SER A 281 19.09 -2.58 -7.11
C SER A 281 18.90 -2.65 -5.60
N ASP A 282 20.01 -2.72 -4.84
CA ASP A 282 19.98 -2.77 -3.38
C ASP A 282 19.26 -1.57 -2.76
N ARG A 283 19.58 -0.36 -3.22
CA ARG A 283 18.93 0.86 -2.73
C ARG A 283 17.42 0.81 -2.98
N LEU A 284 17.02 0.41 -4.19
CA LEU A 284 15.61 0.28 -4.55
C LEU A 284 14.91 -0.85 -3.79
N ASN A 285 15.61 -1.94 -3.45
CA ASN A 285 15.07 -3.04 -2.63
C ASN A 285 14.68 -2.54 -1.24
N VAL A 286 15.58 -1.81 -0.60
CA VAL A 286 15.35 -1.24 0.74
C VAL A 286 14.18 -0.25 0.73
N TRP A 287 14.11 0.62 -0.29
CA TRP A 287 12.98 1.54 -0.45
C TRP A 287 11.65 0.82 -0.62
N LEU A 288 11.61 -0.25 -1.41
CA LEU A 288 10.39 -1.04 -1.60
C LEU A 288 9.95 -1.70 -0.27
N LEU A 289 10.90 -2.24 0.51
CA LEU A 289 10.61 -2.79 1.84
C LEU A 289 9.95 -1.75 2.75
N TYR A 290 10.51 -0.54 2.82
CA TYR A 290 9.95 0.54 3.62
C TYR A 290 8.59 1.01 3.12
N ILE A 291 8.38 1.08 1.80
CA ILE A 291 7.05 1.37 1.22
C ILE A 291 6.05 0.32 1.69
N LEU A 292 6.37 -0.97 1.61
CA LEU A 292 5.49 -2.04 2.06
C LEU A 292 5.13 -1.89 3.55
N PHE A 293 6.10 -1.58 4.42
CA PHE A 293 5.84 -1.35 5.84
C PHE A 293 4.88 -0.18 6.10
N HIS A 294 4.92 0.86 5.27
CA HIS A 294 4.11 2.07 5.46
C HIS A 294 2.81 2.10 4.68
N LEU A 295 2.53 1.08 3.85
CA LEU A 295 1.23 0.99 3.18
C LEU A 295 0.10 0.97 4.22
N PRO A 296 -1.01 1.70 4.01
CA PRO A 296 -2.10 1.74 4.97
C PRO A 296 -2.87 0.42 4.97
N ASN A 297 -3.37 0.01 6.15
CA ASN A 297 -4.14 -1.25 6.29
C ASN A 297 -5.43 -1.24 5.48
N ASN A 298 -6.07 -0.08 5.35
CA ASN A 298 -7.29 0.09 4.60
C ASN A 298 -6.99 0.90 3.35
N ILE A 299 -7.32 0.36 2.19
CA ILE A 299 -6.98 0.93 0.90
C ILE A 299 -8.22 1.10 0.03
N THR A 300 -8.18 2.06 -0.88
CA THR A 300 -9.26 2.27 -1.86
C THR A 300 -9.20 1.22 -2.95
N ALA A 301 -10.32 0.98 -3.66
CA ALA A 301 -10.34 0.06 -4.81
C ALA A 301 -9.28 0.42 -5.89
N ASN A 302 -9.03 1.71 -6.11
CA ASN A 302 -8.00 2.18 -7.03
C ASN A 302 -6.60 1.77 -6.56
N SER A 303 -6.31 1.96 -5.26
CA SER A 303 -5.07 1.53 -4.63
C SER A 303 -4.92 0.00 -4.68
N THR A 304 -5.99 -0.76 -4.47
CA THR A 304 -6.01 -2.22 -4.61
C THR A 304 -5.67 -2.65 -6.02
N SER A 305 -6.26 -1.99 -7.04
CA SER A 305 -5.93 -2.28 -8.44
C SER A 305 -4.45 -2.02 -8.75
N LEU A 306 -3.90 -0.91 -8.23
CA LEU A 306 -2.49 -0.58 -8.41
C LEU A 306 -1.57 -1.63 -7.76
N LEU A 307 -1.87 -2.06 -6.53
CA LEU A 307 -1.14 -3.15 -5.88
C LEU A 307 -1.28 -4.46 -6.64
N ARG A 308 -2.47 -4.77 -7.16
CA ARG A 308 -2.71 -5.97 -7.96
C ARG A 308 -1.85 -5.98 -9.23
N ASP A 309 -1.71 -4.85 -9.90
CA ASP A 309 -0.86 -4.74 -11.09
C ASP A 309 0.62 -4.85 -10.76
N LEU A 310 1.07 -4.29 -9.62
CA LEU A 310 2.41 -4.52 -9.10
C LEU A 310 2.63 -6.01 -8.79
N GLY A 311 1.67 -6.65 -8.12
CA GLY A 311 1.71 -8.07 -7.76
C GLY A 311 1.79 -8.98 -8.99
N LYS A 312 1.04 -8.69 -10.06
CA LYS A 312 1.17 -9.40 -11.34
C LYS A 312 2.56 -9.28 -11.94
N LYS A 313 3.21 -8.11 -11.82
CA LYS A 313 4.61 -7.96 -12.28
C LYS A 313 5.56 -8.80 -11.44
N CYS A 314 5.42 -8.80 -10.11
CA CYS A 314 6.18 -9.69 -9.24
C CYS A 314 5.99 -11.17 -9.61
N GLN A 315 4.74 -11.58 -9.82
CA GLN A 315 4.37 -12.94 -10.25
C GLN A 315 5.07 -13.32 -11.56
N ASN A 316 5.05 -12.44 -12.57
CA ASN A 316 5.71 -12.68 -13.85
C ASN A 316 7.23 -12.81 -13.70
N ILE A 317 7.86 -11.98 -12.85
CA ILE A 317 9.30 -12.07 -12.56
C ILE A 317 9.64 -13.43 -11.91
N ILE A 318 8.86 -13.86 -10.92
CA ILE A 318 9.04 -15.16 -10.25
C ILE A 318 8.88 -16.31 -11.26
N LEU A 319 7.87 -16.28 -12.12
CA LEU A 319 7.65 -17.30 -13.14
C LEU A 319 8.77 -17.37 -14.18
N ARG A 320 9.33 -16.21 -14.57
CA ARG A 320 10.51 -16.15 -15.45
C ARG A 320 11.71 -16.81 -14.78
N ASN A 321 11.96 -16.52 -13.50
CA ASN A 321 13.05 -17.15 -12.73
C ASN A 321 12.91 -18.66 -12.63
N VAL A 322 11.70 -19.14 -12.43
CA VAL A 322 11.40 -20.58 -12.36
C VAL A 322 11.57 -21.24 -13.72
N SER A 323 11.16 -20.58 -14.80
CA SER A 323 11.29 -21.11 -16.17
C SER A 323 12.75 -21.12 -16.65
N ASN A 324 13.56 -20.15 -16.22
CA ASN A 324 14.97 -20.01 -16.61
C ASN A 324 15.92 -20.87 -15.75
N ALA A 325 15.43 -21.50 -14.68
CA ALA A 325 16.22 -22.35 -13.78
C ALA A 325 16.78 -23.64 -14.44
N GLY A 326 16.53 -23.86 -15.75
CA GLY A 326 17.20 -24.88 -16.56
C GLY A 326 18.44 -24.37 -17.33
N GLY A 327 18.80 -23.08 -17.22
CA GLY A 327 20.04 -22.50 -17.72
C GLY A 327 21.16 -22.52 -16.67
N PRO A 328 22.41 -22.14 -17.02
CA PRO A 328 23.49 -22.03 -16.05
C PRO A 328 23.01 -21.13 -14.90
N GLU A 329 23.11 -21.64 -13.67
CA GLU A 329 22.69 -20.89 -12.49
C GLU A 329 23.21 -19.46 -12.58
N PRO A 330 22.35 -18.43 -12.40
CA PRO A 330 22.86 -17.09 -12.23
C PRO A 330 23.76 -17.12 -11.00
N SER A 331 25.06 -17.13 -11.27
CA SER A 331 26.15 -17.02 -10.33
C SER A 331 26.00 -15.68 -9.63
N ASP A 332 25.28 -15.68 -8.51
CA ASP A 332 25.56 -14.92 -7.28
C ASP A 332 24.34 -14.99 -6.36
N VAL A 333 24.43 -15.92 -5.41
CA VAL A 333 23.44 -16.31 -4.38
C VAL A 333 23.06 -15.16 -3.43
N ASN A 334 23.68 -13.98 -3.56
CA ASN A 334 23.37 -12.80 -2.76
C ASN A 334 22.46 -11.78 -3.46
N SER A 335 22.14 -11.97 -4.75
CA SER A 335 21.31 -11.03 -5.50
C SER A 335 19.83 -11.14 -5.08
N GLY A 336 19.45 -10.40 -4.05
CA GLY A 336 18.04 -10.21 -3.68
C GLY A 336 17.69 -10.46 -2.22
N LEU A 337 18.64 -10.81 -1.35
CA LEU A 337 18.36 -10.90 0.09
C LEU A 337 17.92 -9.52 0.61
N LEU A 338 16.98 -9.49 1.56
CA LEU A 338 16.51 -8.26 2.17
C LEU A 338 17.66 -7.56 2.91
N VAL A 339 18.07 -6.39 2.42
CA VAL A 339 19.07 -5.55 3.06
C VAL A 339 18.39 -4.67 4.11
N PHE A 340 18.93 -4.66 5.33
CA PHE A 340 18.42 -3.81 6.41
C PHE A 340 19.21 -2.50 6.49
N THR A 341 18.48 -1.41 6.72
CA THR A 341 19.07 -0.10 7.05
C THR A 341 19.65 -0.12 8.46
N ASN A 342 20.47 0.89 8.75
CA ASN A 342 20.94 1.11 10.12
C ASN A 342 19.79 1.32 11.11
N GLU A 343 18.70 1.95 10.67
CA GLU A 343 17.50 2.13 11.51
C GLU A 343 16.88 0.77 11.89
N LEU A 344 16.65 -0.12 10.92
CA LEU A 344 16.07 -1.44 11.22
C LEU A 344 17.00 -2.28 12.11
N ASN A 345 18.32 -2.18 11.92
CA ASN A 345 19.29 -2.85 12.77
C ASN A 345 19.27 -2.29 14.21
N ASN A 346 19.21 -0.97 14.37
CA ASN A 346 19.17 -0.31 15.68
C ASN A 346 17.88 -0.61 16.44
N LEU A 347 16.76 -0.71 15.73
CA LEU A 347 15.47 -1.10 16.31
C LEU A 347 15.40 -2.60 16.69
N SER A 348 16.49 -3.36 16.47
CA SER A 348 16.55 -4.80 16.75
C SER A 348 15.40 -5.56 16.10
N ILE A 349 15.03 -5.17 14.87
CA ILE A 349 13.98 -5.84 14.10
C ILE A 349 14.38 -7.30 13.90
N PRO A 350 13.47 -8.27 14.12
CA PRO A 350 13.78 -9.67 13.92
C PRO A 350 14.27 -9.90 12.49
N GLN A 351 15.28 -10.75 12.34
CA GLN A 351 15.78 -11.14 11.03
C GLN A 351 14.70 -11.90 10.26
N PRO A 352 14.67 -11.78 8.91
CA PRO A 352 13.74 -12.56 8.10
C PRO A 352 14.01 -14.06 8.29
N PRO A 353 13.02 -14.93 7.99
CA PRO A 353 13.22 -16.38 8.02
C PRO A 353 14.43 -16.80 7.18
N GLU A 354 15.10 -17.91 7.55
CA GLU A 354 16.30 -18.43 6.86
C GLU A 354 16.07 -18.80 5.37
N TYR A 355 14.83 -18.74 4.91
CA TYR A 355 14.49 -18.92 3.50
C TYR A 355 14.87 -17.67 2.67
N PRO A 356 15.53 -17.83 1.51
CA PRO A 356 15.98 -16.72 0.68
C PRO A 356 14.80 -16.09 -0.09
N PHE A 357 13.92 -15.38 0.62
CA PHE A 357 12.92 -14.55 -0.01
C PHE A 357 13.56 -13.27 -0.55
N THR A 358 13.29 -12.99 -1.82
CA THR A 358 13.61 -11.70 -2.39
C THR A 358 12.59 -10.64 -2.01
N ILE A 359 12.91 -9.36 -2.20
CA ILE A 359 11.91 -8.30 -2.06
C ILE A 359 10.72 -8.49 -3.01
N VAL A 360 10.94 -9.13 -4.17
CA VAL A 360 9.87 -9.44 -5.14
C VAL A 360 8.91 -10.48 -4.57
N ASP A 361 9.46 -11.52 -3.92
CA ASP A 361 8.67 -12.54 -3.24
C ASP A 361 7.87 -11.93 -2.09
N LEU A 362 8.53 -11.15 -1.22
CA LEU A 362 7.88 -10.47 -0.11
C LEU A 362 6.77 -9.54 -0.59
N THR A 363 6.99 -8.78 -1.66
CA THR A 363 5.99 -7.89 -2.24
C THR A 363 4.75 -8.67 -2.67
N LEU A 364 4.93 -9.79 -3.38
CA LEU A 364 3.82 -10.63 -3.80
C LEU A 364 3.07 -11.25 -2.62
N ILE A 365 3.79 -11.75 -1.61
CA ILE A 365 3.21 -12.32 -0.38
C ILE A 365 2.37 -11.26 0.35
N VAL A 366 2.93 -10.07 0.56
CA VAL A 366 2.24 -8.96 1.23
C VAL A 366 0.96 -8.57 0.49
N ILE A 367 1.03 -8.40 -0.84
CA ILE A 367 -0.15 -8.06 -1.65
C ILE A 367 -1.23 -9.15 -1.58
N SER A 368 -0.83 -10.41 -1.61
CA SER A 368 -1.75 -11.55 -1.63
C SER A 368 -2.41 -11.77 -0.26
N GLU A 369 -1.62 -11.71 0.82
CA GLU A 369 -2.08 -12.06 2.17
C GLU A 369 -2.62 -10.86 2.95
N LEU A 370 -1.98 -9.68 2.92
CA LEU A 370 -2.48 -8.51 3.65
C LEU A 370 -3.61 -7.78 2.93
N TYR A 371 -3.57 -7.76 1.59
CA TYR A 371 -4.55 -7.04 0.77
C TYR A 371 -5.54 -7.97 0.04
N GLY A 372 -5.55 -9.26 0.42
CA GLY A 372 -6.55 -10.24 -0.01
C GLY A 372 -6.49 -10.65 -1.47
N GLN A 373 -5.42 -10.35 -2.21
CA GLN A 373 -5.25 -10.72 -3.62
C GLN A 373 -4.75 -12.17 -3.78
N LYS A 374 -5.41 -13.13 -3.11
CA LYS A 374 -4.98 -14.53 -3.00
C LYS A 374 -4.90 -15.27 -4.34
N ASP A 375 -5.60 -14.78 -5.35
CA ASP A 375 -5.55 -15.36 -6.69
C ASP A 375 -4.17 -15.19 -7.36
N LEU A 376 -3.38 -14.20 -6.95
CA LEU A 376 -2.02 -13.97 -7.47
C LEU A 376 -1.01 -15.05 -7.04
N ILE A 377 -1.32 -15.86 -6.04
CA ILE A 377 -0.46 -16.98 -5.59
C ILE A 377 -1.06 -18.35 -5.92
N ASN A 378 -2.16 -18.39 -6.69
CA ASN A 378 -2.69 -19.64 -7.22
C ASN A 378 -1.85 -20.10 -8.42
N TRP A 379 -0.65 -20.59 -8.11
CA TRP A 379 0.33 -21.01 -9.10
C TRP A 379 -0.15 -22.11 -10.03
N GLU A 380 -1.08 -22.99 -9.61
CA GLU A 380 -1.62 -24.03 -10.48
C GLU A 380 -2.37 -23.42 -11.68
N THR A 381 -3.20 -22.41 -11.40
CA THR A 381 -3.96 -21.71 -12.46
C THR A 381 -3.01 -20.88 -13.34
N VAL A 382 -2.09 -20.17 -12.71
CA VAL A 382 -1.21 -19.19 -13.38
C VAL A 382 -0.13 -19.89 -14.22
N TYR A 383 0.51 -20.92 -13.67
CA TYR A 383 1.57 -21.66 -14.36
C TYR A 383 1.01 -22.43 -15.57
N CYS A 384 -0.18 -23.04 -15.43
CA CYS A 384 -0.86 -23.70 -16.55
C CYS A 384 -1.21 -22.72 -17.66
N ALA A 385 -1.74 -21.54 -17.34
CA ALA A 385 -2.02 -20.48 -18.33
C ALA A 385 -0.73 -20.04 -19.05
N SER A 386 0.36 -19.80 -18.30
CA SER A 386 1.64 -19.34 -18.87
C SER A 386 2.31 -20.33 -19.82
N LYS A 387 1.96 -21.63 -19.75
CA LYS A 387 2.44 -22.66 -20.67
C LYS A 387 1.63 -22.75 -21.97
N GLN A 388 0.38 -22.27 -21.99
CA GLN A 388 -0.49 -22.32 -23.18
C GLN A 388 -0.21 -21.19 -24.16
N ASP A 389 0.35 -20.08 -23.69
CA ASP A 389 0.73 -18.91 -24.50
C ASP A 389 2.13 -19.03 -25.16
N LYS A 390 2.83 -20.15 -24.94
CA LYS A 390 4.10 -20.50 -25.60
C LYS A 390 3.88 -21.64 -26.58
#